data_AF-A0A9E1UVG7-F1
#
_entry.id   AF-A0A9E1UVG7-F1
#
_cell.length_a   1.000
_cell.length_b   1.000
_cell.length_c   1.000
_cell.angle_alpha   90.00
_cell.angle_beta   90.00
_cell.angle_gamma   90.00
#
_symmetry.space_group_name_H-M   'P 1'
#
loop_
_entity.id
_entity.type
_entity.pdbx_description
1 polymer ?
#
loop_
_entity_poly.entity_id
_entity_poly.type
_entity_poly.pdbx_seq_one_letter_code
_entity_poly.pdbx_strand_id
1 'polypeptide(L)'
;PLGDHRAGKPMYWEYLGPNLFSFEYGRLHFVSVDVVYHLAKKASHTMVPPHRAWFAQDLTNRGAGSIVLTASENPLDRSIPGFAELAEQRDIKLQLVGDTHVVSTRKDPVPSRAHGALSGTWWNGPCADLHPPGYMIYQVRGTELSCFYKGLGKRVAIVSPTYGAGASGRLTVSADLAQPQPGETLQLAVNGGEWRAMTEVSRPFCRARFEAVWDSSSAADGLVKINVRCMPGGETQSHLLVVDNRQAKPPGKDGTLTFALARVIAAAHSPSGKVSVLINGDDVGALRPGQRGECTFAVPEQTLRKVNALTFAFANPHDRISISSPVLRVDGKSIRDPRAVAVRKVQANHWPEKIVERAGFVLGEDVPESSFALRQNTFHFVCP
;
A
#
# COMPACT_ATOMS: atom_id res chain seq x y z
N PRO A 1 -26.00 -0.10 -18.44
CA PRO A 1 -26.24 1.28 -17.93
C PRO A 1 -26.18 1.30 -16.39
N LEU A 2 -25.60 2.34 -15.78
CA LEU A 2 -25.64 2.55 -14.33
C LEU A 2 -27.11 2.52 -13.87
N GLY A 3 -27.48 1.54 -13.03
CA GLY A 3 -28.85 1.36 -12.53
C GLY A 3 -29.69 0.27 -13.21
N ASP A 4 -29.17 -0.45 -14.21
CA ASP A 4 -29.82 -1.69 -14.68
C ASP A 4 -29.53 -2.82 -13.68
N HIS A 5 -30.56 -3.51 -13.20
CA HIS A 5 -30.43 -4.65 -12.27
C HIS A 5 -29.69 -5.85 -12.91
N ARG A 6 -29.57 -5.87 -14.24
CA ARG A 6 -28.71 -6.81 -14.97
C ARG A 6 -27.23 -6.40 -14.90
N ALA A 7 -26.91 -5.13 -14.64
CA ALA A 7 -25.53 -4.69 -14.51
C ALA A 7 -24.89 -5.29 -13.25
N GLY A 8 -23.68 -5.86 -13.40
CA GLY A 8 -22.98 -6.56 -12.32
C GLY A 8 -22.99 -8.07 -12.50
N LYS A 9 -23.42 -8.81 -11.47
CA LYS A 9 -23.35 -10.29 -11.44
C LYS A 9 -24.16 -10.98 -12.54
N PRO A 10 -25.39 -10.56 -12.87
CA PRO A 10 -26.15 -11.20 -13.96
C PRO A 10 -25.42 -11.09 -15.31
N MET A 11 -24.89 -9.91 -15.66
CA MET A 11 -24.03 -9.78 -16.85
C MET A 11 -22.75 -10.62 -16.76
N TYR A 12 -22.09 -10.68 -15.59
CA TYR A 12 -20.94 -11.58 -15.43
C TYR A 12 -21.32 -13.03 -15.74
N TRP A 13 -22.45 -13.51 -15.22
CA TRP A 13 -22.92 -14.87 -15.48
C TRP A 13 -23.26 -15.14 -16.94
N GLU A 14 -23.91 -14.18 -17.59
CA GLU A 14 -24.29 -14.27 -19.00
C GLU A 14 -23.07 -14.33 -19.93
N TYR A 15 -22.05 -13.50 -19.68
CA TYR A 15 -20.91 -13.34 -20.61
C TYR A 15 -19.65 -14.10 -20.20
N LEU A 16 -19.44 -14.36 -18.91
CA LEU A 16 -18.20 -14.94 -18.36
C LEU A 16 -18.45 -16.26 -17.60
N GLY A 17 -19.70 -16.63 -17.36
CA GLY A 17 -20.06 -17.88 -16.69
C GLY A 17 -20.17 -17.74 -15.16
N PRO A 18 -20.25 -18.86 -14.42
CA PRO A 18 -20.50 -18.83 -12.99
C PRO A 18 -19.41 -18.05 -12.25
N ASN A 19 -19.79 -17.34 -11.18
CA ASN A 19 -18.86 -16.63 -10.29
C ASN A 19 -18.21 -17.55 -9.22
N LEU A 20 -18.71 -18.79 -9.09
CA LEU A 20 -18.10 -19.88 -8.32
C LEU A 20 -17.65 -20.96 -9.28
N PHE A 21 -16.33 -21.13 -9.39
CA PHE A 21 -15.71 -22.15 -10.23
C PHE A 21 -14.28 -22.40 -9.76
N SER A 22 -13.72 -23.50 -10.21
CA SER A 22 -12.33 -23.86 -9.98
C SER A 22 -11.69 -24.41 -11.24
N PHE A 23 -10.36 -24.37 -11.28
CA PHE A 23 -9.59 -24.99 -12.34
C PHE A 23 -8.16 -25.25 -11.87
N GLU A 24 -7.50 -26.21 -12.51
CA GLU A 24 -6.09 -26.49 -12.24
C GLU A 24 -5.19 -25.93 -13.34
N TYR A 25 -4.04 -25.38 -12.92
CA TYR A 25 -2.96 -24.99 -13.81
C TYR A 25 -1.63 -25.44 -13.20
N GLY A 26 -1.04 -26.49 -13.77
CA GLY A 26 0.14 -27.14 -13.18
C GLY A 26 -0.18 -27.76 -11.82
N ARG A 27 0.55 -27.37 -10.77
CA ARG A 27 0.31 -27.83 -9.38
C ARG A 27 -0.50 -26.82 -8.54
N LEU A 28 -1.23 -25.93 -9.20
CA LEU A 28 -2.09 -24.96 -8.55
C LEU A 28 -3.55 -25.27 -8.83
N HIS A 29 -4.36 -25.33 -7.77
CA HIS A 29 -5.81 -25.38 -7.82
C HIS A 29 -6.35 -23.97 -7.52
N PHE A 30 -6.86 -23.31 -8.54
CA PHE A 30 -7.48 -21.98 -8.39
C PHE A 30 -8.96 -22.16 -8.07
N VAL A 31 -9.44 -21.42 -7.07
CA VAL A 31 -10.87 -21.40 -6.72
C VAL A 31 -11.36 -19.96 -6.69
N SER A 32 -12.25 -19.63 -7.61
CA SER A 32 -12.97 -18.36 -7.60
C SER A 32 -14.14 -18.45 -6.61
N VAL A 33 -14.18 -17.53 -5.67
CA VAL A 33 -15.18 -17.51 -4.60
C VAL A 33 -15.81 -16.12 -4.51
N ASP A 34 -17.10 -16.04 -4.77
CA ASP A 34 -17.91 -14.86 -4.52
C ASP A 34 -18.68 -15.01 -3.22
N VAL A 35 -18.32 -14.20 -2.22
CA VAL A 35 -18.92 -14.19 -0.88
C VAL A 35 -19.77 -12.94 -0.63
N VAL A 36 -20.06 -12.13 -1.64
CA VAL A 36 -20.87 -10.92 -1.49
C VAL A 36 -22.31 -11.20 -1.91
N TYR A 37 -23.22 -11.36 -0.97
CA TYR A 37 -24.60 -11.70 -1.26
C TYR A 37 -25.52 -10.51 -1.03
N HIS A 38 -26.21 -10.04 -2.07
CA HIS A 38 -27.24 -8.99 -1.93
C HIS A 38 -28.58 -9.61 -1.49
N LEU A 39 -28.61 -10.18 -0.29
CA LEU A 39 -29.82 -10.76 0.31
C LEU A 39 -30.64 -9.62 0.95
N ALA A 40 -31.59 -9.07 0.20
CA ALA A 40 -32.43 -7.93 0.59
C ALA A 40 -31.65 -6.60 0.74
N LYS A 41 -32.05 -5.71 1.67
CA LYS A 41 -31.52 -4.33 1.79
C LYS A 41 -30.07 -4.22 2.27
N LYS A 42 -29.40 -5.32 2.62
CA LYS A 42 -28.01 -5.34 3.10
C LYS A 42 -27.23 -6.45 2.41
N ALA A 43 -25.96 -6.17 2.10
CA ALA A 43 -25.05 -7.22 1.65
C ALA A 43 -24.65 -8.10 2.85
N SER A 44 -24.65 -9.42 2.65
CA SER A 44 -24.00 -10.39 3.51
C SER A 44 -22.65 -10.74 2.92
N HIS A 45 -21.62 -10.82 3.76
CA HIS A 45 -20.27 -11.20 3.35
C HIS A 45 -19.87 -12.60 3.87
N THR A 46 -20.84 -13.35 4.41
CA THR A 46 -20.62 -14.69 4.96
C THR A 46 -21.01 -15.74 3.93
N MET A 47 -20.13 -16.71 3.68
CA MET A 47 -20.39 -17.80 2.76
C MET A 47 -21.62 -18.61 3.18
N VAL A 48 -22.57 -18.77 2.26
CA VAL A 48 -23.81 -19.51 2.51
C VAL A 48 -23.59 -21.03 2.50
N PRO A 49 -24.44 -21.83 3.19
CA PRO A 49 -24.21 -23.27 3.34
C PRO A 49 -24.04 -24.05 2.02
N PRO A 50 -24.82 -23.81 0.94
CA PRO A 50 -24.61 -24.50 -0.33
C PRO A 50 -23.24 -24.23 -0.94
N HIS A 51 -22.75 -22.98 -0.87
CA HIS A 51 -21.44 -22.61 -1.38
C HIS A 51 -20.31 -23.17 -0.52
N ARG A 52 -20.53 -23.29 0.80
CA ARG A 52 -19.58 -23.97 1.69
C ARG A 52 -19.47 -25.46 1.38
N ALA A 53 -20.60 -26.13 1.09
CA ALA A 53 -20.61 -27.53 0.69
C ALA A 53 -19.89 -27.74 -0.65
N TRP A 54 -20.17 -26.90 -1.64
CA TRP A 54 -19.47 -26.90 -2.92
C TRP A 54 -17.96 -26.67 -2.75
N PHE A 55 -17.56 -25.65 -1.98
CA PHE A 55 -16.15 -25.34 -1.73
C PHE A 55 -15.42 -26.52 -1.07
N ALA A 56 -16.02 -27.15 -0.05
CA ALA A 56 -15.43 -28.31 0.60
C ALA A 56 -15.30 -29.52 -0.33
N GLN A 57 -16.31 -29.76 -1.18
CA GLN A 57 -16.29 -30.82 -2.19
C GLN A 57 -15.19 -30.57 -3.24
N ASP A 58 -15.12 -29.35 -3.77
CA ASP A 58 -14.12 -28.91 -4.74
C ASP A 58 -12.69 -29.11 -4.20
N LEU A 59 -12.40 -28.61 -3.00
CA LEU A 59 -11.10 -28.76 -2.35
C LEU A 59 -10.70 -30.22 -2.08
N THR A 60 -11.67 -31.14 -2.01
CA THR A 60 -11.43 -32.57 -1.82
C THR A 60 -11.12 -33.28 -3.14
N ASN A 61 -11.63 -32.76 -4.26
CA ASN A 61 -11.52 -33.39 -5.57
C ASN A 61 -10.36 -32.83 -6.43
N ARG A 62 -9.52 -31.96 -5.87
CA ARG A 62 -8.34 -31.41 -6.56
C ARG A 62 -7.27 -32.48 -6.82
N GLY A 63 -6.41 -32.24 -7.79
CA GLY A 63 -5.27 -33.09 -8.13
C GLY A 63 -4.31 -33.29 -6.96
N ALA A 64 -3.79 -34.51 -6.80
CA ALA A 64 -2.89 -34.85 -5.70
C ALA A 64 -1.63 -33.97 -5.71
N GLY A 65 -1.27 -33.43 -4.55
CA GLY A 65 -0.07 -32.60 -4.39
C GLY A 65 -0.17 -31.19 -5.00
N SER A 66 -1.37 -30.73 -5.39
CA SER A 66 -1.63 -29.33 -5.72
C SER A 66 -1.84 -28.47 -4.48
N ILE A 67 -1.43 -27.19 -4.57
CA ILE A 67 -1.74 -26.17 -3.56
C ILE A 67 -2.90 -25.29 -4.03
N VAL A 68 -3.63 -24.71 -3.09
CA VAL A 68 -4.86 -23.96 -3.38
C VAL A 68 -4.60 -22.46 -3.34
N LEU A 69 -5.07 -21.78 -4.39
CA LEU A 69 -5.13 -20.32 -4.48
C LEU A 69 -6.60 -19.90 -4.58
N THR A 70 -7.05 -19.04 -3.67
CA THR A 70 -8.41 -18.47 -3.76
C THR A 70 -8.38 -17.15 -4.52
N ALA A 71 -9.39 -16.88 -5.31
CA ALA A 71 -9.64 -15.57 -5.91
C ALA A 71 -10.99 -15.04 -5.43
N SER A 72 -11.00 -13.89 -4.77
CA SER A 72 -12.21 -13.29 -4.20
C SER A 72 -12.07 -11.77 -4.13
N GLU A 73 -13.19 -11.05 -3.98
CA GLU A 73 -13.17 -9.60 -3.84
C GLU A 73 -12.38 -9.17 -2.59
N ASN A 74 -12.64 -9.83 -1.46
CA ASN A 74 -12.01 -9.60 -0.18
C ASN A 74 -11.42 -10.91 0.39
N PRO A 75 -10.44 -10.84 1.32
CA PRO A 75 -9.95 -12.02 2.01
C PRO A 75 -11.07 -12.82 2.71
N LEU A 76 -10.98 -14.14 2.66
CA LEU A 76 -12.03 -15.07 3.08
C LEU A 76 -12.05 -15.36 4.59
N ASP A 77 -11.08 -14.86 5.36
CA ASP A 77 -10.95 -15.09 6.80
C ASP A 77 -12.17 -14.63 7.60
N ARG A 78 -12.84 -13.57 7.15
CA ARG A 78 -14.08 -13.08 7.76
C ARG A 78 -15.34 -13.71 7.18
N SER A 79 -15.23 -14.28 5.99
CA SER A 79 -16.36 -14.82 5.23
C SER A 79 -16.59 -16.31 5.49
N ILE A 80 -15.56 -17.02 5.94
CA ILE A 80 -15.59 -18.45 6.23
C ILE A 80 -15.17 -18.67 7.69
N PRO A 81 -16.11 -19.02 8.59
CA PRO A 81 -15.75 -19.42 9.95
C PRO A 81 -14.75 -20.59 9.96
N GLY A 82 -13.66 -20.46 10.72
CA GLY A 82 -12.61 -21.48 10.78
C GLY A 82 -11.69 -21.51 9.55
N PHE A 83 -11.63 -20.43 8.75
CA PHE A 83 -10.85 -20.40 7.51
C PHE A 83 -9.37 -20.78 7.69
N ALA A 84 -8.73 -20.37 8.79
CA ALA A 84 -7.32 -20.68 9.06
C ALA A 84 -7.07 -22.20 9.13
N GLU A 85 -7.92 -22.90 9.88
CA GLU A 85 -7.84 -24.34 10.07
C GLU A 85 -8.18 -25.08 8.78
N LEU A 86 -9.21 -24.61 8.06
CA LEU A 86 -9.54 -25.13 6.73
C LEU A 86 -8.38 -24.95 5.74
N ALA A 87 -7.71 -23.80 5.77
CA ALA A 87 -6.60 -23.49 4.91
C ALA A 87 -5.39 -24.38 5.16
N GLU A 88 -5.09 -24.67 6.42
CA GLU A 88 -4.06 -25.63 6.80
C GLU A 88 -4.41 -27.04 6.30
N GLN A 89 -5.63 -27.52 6.58
CA GLN A 89 -6.08 -28.86 6.18
C GLN A 89 -6.17 -29.05 4.66
N ARG A 90 -6.37 -27.97 3.90
CA ARG A 90 -6.64 -28.02 2.45
C ARG A 90 -5.57 -27.33 1.61
N ASP A 91 -4.41 -27.02 2.18
CA ASP A 91 -3.30 -26.36 1.50
C ASP A 91 -3.67 -25.06 0.78
N ILE A 92 -4.53 -24.23 1.39
CA ILE A 92 -4.79 -22.88 0.88
C ILE A 92 -3.59 -22.00 1.25
N LYS A 93 -2.77 -21.67 0.25
CA LYS A 93 -1.48 -20.99 0.47
C LYS A 93 -1.50 -19.50 0.15
N LEU A 94 -2.46 -19.03 -0.65
CA LEU A 94 -2.53 -17.63 -1.05
C LEU A 94 -3.95 -17.21 -1.46
N GLN A 95 -4.36 -16.02 -1.02
CA GLN A 95 -5.59 -15.37 -1.42
C GLN A 95 -5.28 -14.22 -2.39
N LEU A 96 -5.82 -14.29 -3.58
CA LEU A 96 -5.79 -13.26 -4.61
C LEU A 96 -7.01 -12.36 -4.41
N VAL A 97 -6.79 -11.11 -4.03
CA VAL A 97 -7.89 -10.21 -3.60
C VAL A 97 -7.91 -8.89 -4.37
N GLY A 98 -9.08 -8.24 -4.39
CA GLY A 98 -9.34 -7.00 -5.09
C GLY A 98 -9.84 -5.90 -4.16
N ASP A 99 -10.84 -5.13 -4.63
CA ASP A 99 -11.65 -4.11 -3.91
C ASP A 99 -10.91 -2.87 -3.40
N THR A 100 -9.68 -3.03 -2.93
CA THR A 100 -8.99 -2.01 -2.14
C THR A 100 -8.30 -0.92 -2.95
N HIS A 101 -8.14 -1.10 -4.27
CA HIS A 101 -7.38 -0.22 -5.18
C HIS A 101 -5.98 0.16 -4.65
N VAL A 102 -5.32 -0.77 -3.97
CA VAL A 102 -3.92 -0.65 -3.52
C VAL A 102 -3.16 -1.93 -3.87
N VAL A 103 -1.85 -1.83 -4.01
CA VAL A 103 -0.94 -2.97 -4.13
C VAL A 103 -0.43 -3.29 -2.73
N SER A 104 -0.96 -4.35 -2.13
CA SER A 104 -0.62 -4.70 -0.74
C SER A 104 -0.52 -6.21 -0.55
N THR A 105 0.24 -6.61 0.48
CA THR A 105 0.33 -8.00 0.93
C THR A 105 0.05 -8.06 2.41
N ARG A 106 -0.88 -8.94 2.80
CA ARG A 106 -1.15 -9.34 4.19
C ARG A 106 -0.56 -10.73 4.40
N LYS A 107 -0.04 -11.01 5.59
CA LYS A 107 0.56 -12.31 5.91
C LYS A 107 -0.43 -13.32 6.51
N ASP A 108 -1.47 -12.86 7.23
CA ASP A 108 -2.14 -13.74 8.19
C ASP A 108 -3.60 -14.14 7.87
N PRO A 109 -4.03 -15.31 8.40
CA PRO A 109 -3.22 -16.53 8.65
C PRO A 109 -2.83 -17.23 7.34
N VAL A 110 -3.55 -16.90 6.27
CA VAL A 110 -3.19 -17.22 4.88
C VAL A 110 -2.88 -15.89 4.20
N PRO A 111 -1.72 -15.75 3.55
CA PRO A 111 -1.36 -14.52 2.88
C PRO A 111 -2.42 -14.07 1.89
N SER A 112 -2.70 -12.77 1.83
CA SER A 112 -3.55 -12.19 0.79
C SER A 112 -2.79 -11.11 0.03
N ARG A 113 -2.97 -11.05 -1.29
CA ARG A 113 -2.34 -10.02 -2.15
C ARG A 113 -3.41 -9.24 -2.88
N ALA A 114 -3.48 -7.94 -2.60
CA ALA A 114 -4.24 -6.99 -3.40
C ALA A 114 -3.38 -6.56 -4.59
N HIS A 115 -3.92 -6.64 -5.80
CA HIS A 115 -3.17 -6.43 -7.04
C HIS A 115 -3.26 -5.02 -7.60
N GLY A 116 -3.64 -4.02 -6.80
CA GLY A 116 -4.01 -2.71 -7.31
C GLY A 116 -5.27 -2.78 -8.18
N ALA A 117 -5.48 -1.76 -9.00
CA ALA A 117 -6.60 -1.70 -9.91
C ALA A 117 -6.13 -1.30 -11.32
N LEU A 118 -6.62 -2.03 -12.33
CA LEU A 118 -6.36 -1.69 -13.73
C LEU A 118 -6.90 -0.30 -14.09
N SER A 119 -7.98 0.13 -13.43
CA SER A 119 -8.57 1.45 -13.56
C SER A 119 -7.90 2.53 -12.68
N GLY A 120 -6.86 2.17 -11.91
CA GLY A 120 -6.38 3.01 -10.82
C GLY A 120 -7.50 3.25 -9.80
N THR A 121 -7.47 4.37 -9.08
CA THR A 121 -8.47 4.66 -8.05
C THR A 121 -9.71 5.30 -8.66
N TRP A 122 -10.78 4.52 -8.74
CA TRP A 122 -12.09 4.90 -9.29
C TRP A 122 -12.02 5.60 -10.66
N TRP A 123 -11.19 5.08 -11.57
CA TRP A 123 -10.95 5.63 -12.92
C TRP A 123 -10.28 7.02 -12.96
N ASN A 124 -9.76 7.50 -11.83
CA ASN A 124 -9.24 8.85 -11.66
C ASN A 124 -7.77 8.86 -11.19
N GLY A 125 -6.86 8.44 -12.06
CA GLY A 125 -5.41 8.52 -11.82
C GLY A 125 -4.81 7.22 -11.25
N PRO A 126 -3.75 7.28 -10.43
CA PRO A 126 -3.10 6.09 -9.88
C PRO A 126 -3.98 5.35 -8.87
N CYS A 127 -3.54 4.17 -8.44
CA CYS A 127 -4.03 3.49 -7.24
C CYS A 127 -3.85 4.38 -5.99
N ALA A 128 -4.56 4.06 -4.91
CA ALA A 128 -4.65 4.95 -3.76
C ALA A 128 -3.32 5.06 -3.00
N ASP A 129 -2.49 4.02 -3.13
CA ASP A 129 -1.12 3.93 -2.63
C ASP A 129 -0.08 4.53 -3.60
N LEU A 130 -0.53 5.26 -4.63
CA LEU A 130 0.25 5.93 -5.67
C LEU A 130 0.90 5.01 -6.73
N HIS A 131 0.67 3.70 -6.67
CA HIS A 131 1.06 2.84 -7.79
C HIS A 131 0.29 3.25 -9.06
N PRO A 132 0.90 3.26 -10.26
CA PRO A 132 0.15 3.52 -11.49
C PRO A 132 -0.95 2.46 -11.66
N PRO A 133 -2.00 2.72 -12.47
CA PRO A 133 -2.93 1.66 -12.87
C PRO A 133 -2.16 0.48 -13.47
N GLY A 134 -2.55 -0.76 -13.20
CA GLY A 134 -1.72 -1.91 -13.55
C GLY A 134 -2.24 -3.23 -13.03
N TYR A 135 -1.34 -4.22 -13.00
CA TYR A 135 -1.66 -5.60 -12.66
C TYR A 135 -0.45 -6.33 -12.07
N MET A 136 -0.71 -7.41 -11.33
CA MET A 136 0.34 -8.29 -10.81
C MET A 136 0.66 -9.39 -11.82
N ILE A 137 1.94 -9.63 -12.09
CA ILE A 137 2.39 -10.76 -12.91
C ILE A 137 2.95 -11.84 -11.97
N TYR A 138 2.50 -13.07 -12.15
CA TYR A 138 2.95 -14.23 -11.39
C TYR A 138 3.81 -15.15 -12.26
N GLN A 139 4.93 -15.62 -11.70
CA GLN A 139 5.62 -16.81 -12.18
C GLN A 139 5.38 -17.94 -11.19
N VAL A 140 4.99 -19.09 -11.74
CA VAL A 140 4.74 -20.32 -11.01
C VAL A 140 5.79 -21.35 -11.41
N ARG A 141 6.45 -21.97 -10.42
CA ARG A 141 7.37 -23.10 -10.62
C ARG A 141 6.98 -24.22 -9.67
N GLY A 142 6.26 -25.23 -10.16
CA GLY A 142 5.62 -26.21 -9.30
C GLY A 142 4.61 -25.53 -8.36
N THR A 143 4.91 -25.50 -7.07
CA THR A 143 4.10 -24.83 -6.04
C THR A 143 4.69 -23.50 -5.57
N GLU A 144 5.84 -23.09 -6.11
CA GLU A 144 6.48 -21.82 -5.77
C GLU A 144 5.91 -20.67 -6.61
N LEU A 145 5.57 -19.57 -5.93
CA LEU A 145 5.04 -18.36 -6.56
C LEU A 145 5.96 -17.17 -6.31
N SER A 146 6.37 -16.51 -7.40
CA SER A 146 7.00 -15.19 -7.35
C SER A 146 6.15 -14.20 -8.16
N CYS A 147 6.14 -12.93 -7.76
CA CYS A 147 5.34 -11.93 -8.44
C CYS A 147 6.02 -10.56 -8.53
N PHE A 148 5.50 -9.69 -9.39
CA PHE A 148 5.78 -8.25 -9.37
C PHE A 148 4.62 -7.46 -9.96
N TYR A 149 4.49 -6.22 -9.49
CA TYR A 149 3.50 -5.30 -10.01
C TYR A 149 4.02 -4.64 -11.29
N LYS A 150 3.20 -4.62 -12.34
CA LYS A 150 3.49 -3.95 -13.60
C LYS A 150 2.46 -2.86 -13.85
N GLY A 151 2.94 -1.62 -13.90
CA GLY A 151 2.13 -0.48 -14.36
C GLY A 151 1.72 -0.64 -15.82
N LEU A 152 0.47 -0.31 -16.12
CA LEU A 152 -0.07 -0.26 -17.47
C LEU A 152 0.68 0.79 -18.28
N GLY A 153 1.23 0.38 -19.43
CA GLY A 153 2.07 1.24 -20.26
C GLY A 153 3.38 1.69 -19.61
N LYS A 154 3.76 1.12 -18.45
CA LYS A 154 5.03 1.40 -17.76
C LYS A 154 5.96 0.20 -17.82
N ARG A 155 7.24 0.45 -18.08
CA ARG A 155 8.31 -0.54 -17.99
C ARG A 155 9.27 -0.24 -16.86
N VAL A 156 9.44 1.03 -16.51
CA VAL A 156 10.29 1.45 -15.38
C VAL A 156 9.44 1.55 -14.13
N ALA A 157 9.91 0.99 -13.02
CA ALA A 157 9.31 1.14 -11.70
C ALA A 157 10.40 1.40 -10.65
N ILE A 158 10.30 2.51 -9.92
CA ILE A 158 11.19 2.76 -8.77
C ILE A 158 10.68 1.91 -7.61
N VAL A 159 11.50 0.96 -7.16
CA VAL A 159 11.17 0.01 -6.10
C VAL A 159 11.53 0.57 -4.72
N SER A 160 12.67 1.28 -4.64
CA SER A 160 13.14 1.91 -3.41
C SER A 160 14.01 3.13 -3.71
N PRO A 161 13.95 4.21 -2.92
CA PRO A 161 12.99 4.44 -1.85
C PRO A 161 11.57 4.72 -2.39
N THR A 162 10.55 4.51 -1.54
CA THR A 162 9.15 4.81 -1.89
C THR A 162 8.88 6.31 -1.94
N TYR A 163 7.77 6.71 -2.57
CA TYR A 163 7.36 8.11 -2.64
C TYR A 163 7.16 8.70 -1.22
N GLY A 164 7.81 9.83 -0.95
CA GLY A 164 7.79 10.52 0.34
C GLY A 164 8.71 9.94 1.40
N ALA A 165 9.53 8.94 1.06
CA ALA A 165 10.47 8.34 2.01
C ALA A 165 11.53 9.35 2.50
N GLY A 166 11.91 9.21 3.77
CA GLY A 166 13.03 9.93 4.36
C GLY A 166 14.37 9.46 3.77
N ALA A 167 15.32 10.38 3.60
CA ALA A 167 16.64 10.10 3.09
C ALA A 167 17.70 10.88 3.88
N SER A 168 18.80 10.21 4.22
CA SER A 168 19.96 10.82 4.87
C SER A 168 21.20 9.96 4.60
N GLY A 169 22.33 10.58 4.33
CA GLY A 169 23.57 9.90 3.97
C GLY A 169 23.47 9.06 2.69
N ARG A 170 24.13 7.90 2.68
CA ARG A 170 24.22 7.01 1.53
C ARG A 170 22.99 6.10 1.43
N LEU A 171 22.28 6.16 0.31
CA LEU A 171 21.11 5.34 0.02
C LEU A 171 21.19 4.66 -1.35
N THR A 172 20.63 3.47 -1.44
CA THR A 172 20.48 2.75 -2.71
C THR A 172 19.13 3.05 -3.33
N VAL A 173 19.16 3.61 -4.54
CA VAL A 173 17.99 3.71 -5.40
C VAL A 173 17.91 2.46 -6.26
N SER A 174 16.81 1.73 -6.12
CA SER A 174 16.54 0.47 -6.82
C SER A 174 15.35 0.66 -7.75
N ALA A 175 15.49 0.23 -9.00
CA ALA A 175 14.41 0.26 -9.99
C ALA A 175 14.35 -1.03 -10.80
N ASP A 176 13.13 -1.46 -11.13
CA ASP A 176 12.88 -2.57 -12.04
C ASP A 176 12.59 -2.05 -13.46
N LEU A 177 13.16 -2.72 -14.46
CA LEU A 177 12.83 -2.58 -15.87
C LEU A 177 12.13 -3.86 -16.35
N ALA A 178 10.85 -3.75 -16.71
CA ALA A 178 10.06 -4.87 -17.21
C ALA A 178 10.38 -5.19 -18.68
N GLN A 179 10.58 -6.48 -18.94
CA GLN A 179 10.90 -7.05 -20.26
C GLN A 179 12.02 -6.28 -20.97
N PRO A 180 13.21 -6.16 -20.36
CA PRO A 180 14.32 -5.39 -20.93
C PRO A 180 14.72 -5.95 -22.30
N GLN A 181 14.91 -5.06 -23.27
CA GLN A 181 15.42 -5.37 -24.60
C GLN A 181 16.97 -5.32 -24.61
N PRO A 182 17.63 -5.97 -25.59
CA PRO A 182 19.07 -5.88 -25.73
C PRO A 182 19.55 -4.42 -25.81
N GLY A 183 20.55 -4.08 -25.00
CA GLY A 183 21.12 -2.72 -24.93
C GLY A 183 20.36 -1.74 -24.04
N GLU A 184 19.23 -2.13 -23.45
CA GLU A 184 18.53 -1.25 -22.53
C GLU A 184 19.16 -1.19 -21.14
N THR A 185 19.22 0.01 -20.57
CA THR A 185 19.76 0.28 -19.23
C THR A 185 18.95 1.37 -18.52
N LEU A 186 19.14 1.50 -17.21
CA LEU A 186 18.55 2.57 -16.42
C LEU A 186 19.60 3.62 -16.02
N GLN A 187 19.15 4.87 -15.91
CA GLN A 187 19.94 5.97 -15.38
C GLN A 187 19.16 6.72 -14.30
N LEU A 188 19.88 7.25 -13.31
CA LEU A 188 19.35 8.04 -12.20
C LEU A 188 19.79 9.50 -12.33
N ALA A 189 18.86 10.45 -12.14
CA ALA A 189 19.17 11.85 -11.93
C ALA A 189 18.48 12.36 -10.66
N VAL A 190 19.19 13.19 -9.90
CA VAL A 190 18.70 13.80 -8.66
C VAL A 190 18.52 15.30 -8.88
N ASN A 191 17.33 15.81 -8.56
CA ASN A 191 16.94 17.22 -8.65
C ASN A 191 17.24 17.88 -10.01
N GLY A 192 17.08 17.15 -11.11
CA GLY A 192 17.38 17.65 -12.46
C GLY A 192 18.87 17.77 -12.79
N GLY A 193 19.76 17.26 -11.93
CA GLY A 193 21.19 17.17 -12.19
C GLY A 193 21.55 16.10 -13.22
N GLU A 194 22.84 15.75 -13.27
CA GLU A 194 23.37 14.81 -14.26
C GLU A 194 22.80 13.40 -14.11
N TRP A 195 22.61 12.76 -15.26
CA TRP A 195 22.21 11.36 -15.35
C TRP A 195 23.40 10.44 -15.13
N ARG A 196 23.28 9.56 -14.15
CA ARG A 196 24.29 8.55 -13.81
C ARG A 196 23.77 7.17 -14.16
N ALA A 197 24.63 6.31 -14.70
CA ALA A 197 24.27 4.93 -14.99
C ALA A 197 23.88 4.17 -13.71
N MET A 198 22.82 3.37 -13.79
CA MET A 198 22.50 2.37 -12.79
C MET A 198 23.11 1.03 -13.20
N THR A 199 23.50 0.21 -12.23
CA THR A 199 24.08 -1.11 -12.44
C THR A 199 22.98 -2.17 -12.36
N GLU A 200 22.89 -3.07 -13.35
CA GLU A 200 22.03 -4.24 -13.22
C GLU A 200 22.60 -5.19 -12.16
N VAL A 201 21.81 -5.48 -11.12
CA VAL A 201 22.25 -6.33 -10.00
C VAL A 201 21.56 -7.69 -9.99
N SER A 202 20.42 -7.84 -10.67
CA SER A 202 19.76 -9.13 -10.86
C SER A 202 18.77 -9.11 -12.02
N ARG A 203 18.39 -10.30 -12.49
CA ARG A 203 17.40 -10.48 -13.56
C ARG A 203 16.28 -11.44 -13.14
N PRO A 204 15.35 -11.00 -12.27
CA PRO A 204 14.15 -11.78 -11.94
C PRO A 204 13.28 -12.05 -13.17
N PHE A 205 12.29 -12.95 -13.06
CA PHE A 205 11.46 -13.28 -14.22
C PHE A 205 10.79 -12.03 -14.83
N CYS A 206 10.87 -11.93 -16.15
CA CYS A 206 10.33 -10.82 -16.95
C CYS A 206 10.80 -9.41 -16.56
N ARG A 207 11.87 -9.25 -15.79
CA ARG A 207 12.42 -7.93 -15.43
C ARG A 207 13.92 -7.97 -15.11
N ALA A 208 14.58 -6.82 -15.21
CA ALA A 208 15.91 -6.62 -14.66
C ALA A 208 15.84 -5.59 -13.54
N ARG A 209 16.61 -5.82 -12.47
CA ARG A 209 16.74 -4.92 -11.32
C ARG A 209 18.02 -4.13 -11.46
N PHE A 210 17.91 -2.81 -11.42
CA PHE A 210 19.03 -1.90 -11.46
C PHE A 210 19.15 -1.12 -10.15
N GLU A 211 20.37 -0.83 -9.76
CA GLU A 211 20.67 -0.05 -8.56
C GLU A 211 21.68 1.06 -8.85
N ALA A 212 21.50 2.19 -8.18
CA ALA A 212 22.50 3.24 -8.08
C ALA A 212 22.57 3.75 -6.65
N VAL A 213 23.78 4.02 -6.19
CA VAL A 213 24.00 4.68 -4.90
C VAL A 213 23.94 6.18 -5.10
N TRP A 214 23.13 6.83 -4.28
CA TRP A 214 23.15 8.28 -4.11
C TRP A 214 23.56 8.61 -2.67
N ASP A 215 24.46 9.57 -2.49
CA ASP A 215 24.78 10.13 -1.19
C ASP A 215 24.07 11.48 -1.07
N SER A 216 23.09 11.56 -0.16
CA SER A 216 22.33 12.78 0.06
C SER A 216 23.09 13.80 0.89
N SER A 217 24.26 13.49 1.46
CA SER A 217 24.96 14.36 2.43
C SER A 217 25.27 15.76 1.92
N SER A 218 25.35 15.97 0.60
CA SER A 218 25.57 17.31 0.02
C SER A 218 24.28 17.99 -0.45
N ALA A 219 23.13 17.33 -0.35
CA ALA A 219 21.84 17.89 -0.72
C ALA A 219 21.28 18.75 0.41
N ALA A 220 20.56 19.81 0.06
CA ALA A 220 19.84 20.62 1.02
C ALA A 220 18.71 19.82 1.69
N ASP A 221 18.46 20.09 2.96
CA ASP A 221 17.33 19.52 3.69
C ASP A 221 16.01 19.96 3.04
N GLY A 222 15.08 19.01 2.88
CA GLY A 222 13.77 19.25 2.31
C GLY A 222 13.38 18.26 1.21
N LEU A 223 12.57 18.72 0.27
CA LEU A 223 12.02 17.87 -0.80
C LEU A 223 13.03 17.73 -1.94
N VAL A 224 13.39 16.50 -2.28
CA VAL A 224 14.30 16.18 -3.40
C VAL A 224 13.64 15.21 -4.36
N LYS A 225 13.63 15.54 -5.65
CA LYS A 225 13.09 14.67 -6.69
C LYS A 225 14.18 13.75 -7.24
N ILE A 226 13.91 12.44 -7.26
CA ILE A 226 14.71 11.49 -8.02
C ILE A 226 13.98 11.11 -9.31
N ASN A 227 14.74 10.88 -10.38
CA ASN A 227 14.22 10.44 -11.66
C ASN A 227 15.00 9.23 -12.13
N VAL A 228 14.31 8.19 -12.57
CA VAL A 228 14.91 7.02 -13.20
C VAL A 228 14.38 6.93 -14.62
N ARG A 229 15.29 6.85 -15.60
CA ARG A 229 14.93 6.73 -17.02
C ARG A 229 15.48 5.47 -17.66
N CYS A 230 14.74 4.91 -18.61
CA CYS A 230 15.20 3.85 -19.50
C CYS A 230 15.87 4.42 -20.75
N MET A 231 16.97 3.80 -21.17
CA MET A 231 17.71 4.14 -22.39
C MET A 231 17.93 2.88 -23.23
N PRO A 232 17.81 2.94 -24.57
CA PRO A 232 17.17 4.01 -25.35
C PRO A 232 15.64 4.03 -25.13
N GLY A 233 14.97 5.15 -25.43
CA GLY A 233 13.50 5.25 -25.39
C GLY A 233 12.91 6.23 -24.37
N GLY A 234 13.68 6.63 -23.35
CA GLY A 234 13.39 7.81 -22.54
C GLY A 234 12.22 7.72 -21.55
N GLU A 235 11.58 6.55 -21.37
CA GLU A 235 10.56 6.39 -20.31
C GLU A 235 11.18 6.78 -18.97
N THR A 236 10.57 7.73 -18.28
CA THR A 236 11.06 8.25 -17.00
C THR A 236 9.99 8.08 -15.92
N GLN A 237 10.39 7.58 -14.76
CA GLN A 237 9.62 7.60 -13.52
C GLN A 237 10.29 8.51 -12.49
N SER A 238 9.50 9.06 -11.56
CA SER A 238 10.01 9.97 -10.55
C SER A 238 9.39 9.69 -9.18
N HIS A 239 10.21 9.72 -8.15
CA HIS A 239 9.76 9.78 -6.76
C HIS A 239 10.21 11.10 -6.12
N LEU A 240 9.41 11.58 -5.18
CA LEU A 240 9.79 12.67 -4.27
C LEU A 240 10.32 12.04 -2.99
N LEU A 241 11.45 12.49 -2.49
CA LEU A 241 12.07 12.07 -1.23
C LEU A 241 12.15 13.26 -0.27
N VAL A 242 12.32 12.96 1.01
CA VAL A 242 12.48 13.97 2.07
C VAL A 242 13.85 13.83 2.70
N VAL A 243 14.76 14.74 2.33
CA VAL A 243 16.15 14.74 2.81
C VAL A 243 16.25 15.45 4.15
N ASP A 244 16.82 14.77 5.14
CA ASP A 244 17.21 15.34 6.44
C ASP A 244 18.68 15.02 6.73
N ASN A 245 19.58 15.94 6.38
CA ASN A 245 20.99 15.89 6.72
C ASN A 245 21.32 16.79 7.92
N ARG A 246 20.31 17.41 8.55
CA ARG A 246 20.45 18.31 9.71
C ARG A 246 21.37 19.51 9.46
N GLN A 247 21.33 20.05 8.24
CA GLN A 247 22.15 21.19 7.82
C GLN A 247 21.39 22.51 7.91
N ALA A 248 20.08 22.48 7.69
CA ALA A 248 19.24 23.67 7.67
C ALA A 248 18.87 24.09 9.09
N LYS A 249 18.74 25.41 9.27
CA LYS A 249 18.28 26.00 10.54
C LYS A 249 16.83 25.59 10.84
N PRO A 250 16.48 25.40 12.11
CA PRO A 250 15.09 25.17 12.52
C PRO A 250 14.22 26.41 12.25
N PRO A 251 12.89 26.27 12.22
CA PRO A 251 11.96 27.38 11.96
C PRO A 251 11.94 28.47 13.04
N GLY A 252 12.46 28.18 14.24
CA GLY A 252 12.57 29.16 15.33
C GLY A 252 11.23 29.57 15.95
N LYS A 253 10.25 28.66 15.96
CA LYS A 253 8.91 28.84 16.51
C LYS A 253 8.38 27.52 17.07
N ASP A 254 7.54 27.59 18.09
CA ASP A 254 6.74 26.45 18.54
C ASP A 254 5.78 25.97 17.45
N GLY A 255 5.42 24.69 17.55
CA GLY A 255 4.45 24.06 16.68
C GLY A 255 3.35 23.32 17.41
N THR A 256 2.37 22.86 16.65
CA THR A 256 1.28 22.02 17.12
C THR A 256 1.08 20.85 16.17
N LEU A 257 1.13 19.63 16.68
CA LEU A 257 0.83 18.42 15.93
C LEU A 257 -0.62 18.00 16.20
N THR A 258 -1.41 17.79 15.15
CA THR A 258 -2.81 17.35 15.26
C THR A 258 -3.11 16.17 14.34
N PHE A 259 -3.86 15.19 14.87
CA PHE A 259 -4.46 14.08 14.13
C PHE A 259 -5.61 13.47 14.95
N ALA A 260 -6.50 12.71 14.32
CA ALA A 260 -7.64 12.07 14.99
C ALA A 260 -7.51 10.54 15.02
N LEU A 261 -7.93 9.92 16.13
CA LEU A 261 -7.95 8.48 16.34
C LEU A 261 -9.29 7.84 15.97
N ALA A 262 -9.23 6.59 15.50
CA ALA A 262 -10.39 5.70 15.32
C ALA A 262 -11.52 6.28 14.46
N ARG A 263 -11.16 7.14 13.50
CA ARG A 263 -12.09 7.78 12.54
C ARG A 263 -11.83 7.40 11.08
N VAL A 264 -10.93 6.46 10.84
CA VAL A 264 -10.53 6.04 9.49
C VAL A 264 -11.55 5.05 8.92
N ILE A 265 -12.00 5.32 7.69
CA ILE A 265 -12.96 4.45 6.98
C ILE A 265 -12.39 3.04 6.88
N ALA A 266 -13.23 2.05 7.21
CA ALA A 266 -12.93 0.62 7.17
C ALA A 266 -11.74 0.14 8.03
N ALA A 267 -11.17 1.02 8.88
CA ALA A 267 -10.06 0.68 9.76
C ALA A 267 -10.21 1.40 11.11
N ALA A 268 -10.74 0.71 12.12
CA ALA A 268 -10.90 1.21 13.48
C ALA A 268 -9.98 0.47 14.46
N HIS A 269 -8.66 0.53 14.22
CA HIS A 269 -7.69 -0.10 15.11
C HIS A 269 -7.42 0.79 16.32
N SER A 270 -7.37 0.16 17.49
CA SER A 270 -7.00 0.80 18.75
C SER A 270 -5.89 -0.02 19.41
N PRO A 271 -4.82 0.62 19.90
CA PRO A 271 -3.76 -0.10 20.57
C PRO A 271 -4.26 -0.64 21.92
N SER A 272 -3.73 -1.79 22.33
CA SER A 272 -3.96 -2.37 23.65
C SER A 272 -3.08 -1.72 24.73
N GLY A 273 -1.92 -1.19 24.34
CA GLY A 273 -0.96 -0.49 25.19
C GLY A 273 -0.85 1.01 24.91
N LYS A 274 -0.01 1.68 25.70
CA LYS A 274 0.38 3.08 25.47
C LYS A 274 1.17 3.19 24.16
N VAL A 275 0.97 4.29 23.44
CA VAL A 275 1.79 4.65 22.27
C VAL A 275 2.40 6.02 22.49
N SER A 276 3.73 6.12 22.58
CA SER A 276 4.43 7.42 22.62
C SER A 276 4.47 8.04 21.23
N VAL A 277 4.22 9.34 21.16
CA VAL A 277 4.23 10.16 19.95
C VAL A 277 5.54 10.92 19.94
N LEU A 278 6.36 10.68 18.93
CA LEU A 278 7.73 11.20 18.87
C LEU A 278 7.91 12.13 17.68
N ILE A 279 8.52 13.29 17.89
CA ILE A 279 9.02 14.18 16.82
C ILE A 279 10.53 14.18 16.89
N ASN A 280 11.20 13.80 15.79
CA ASN A 280 12.66 13.72 15.70
C ASN A 280 13.33 12.81 16.74
N GLY A 281 12.56 11.89 17.34
CA GLY A 281 12.98 11.01 18.43
C GLY A 281 12.57 11.49 19.82
N ASP A 282 12.16 12.75 19.97
CA ASP A 282 11.77 13.35 21.25
C ASP A 282 10.28 13.11 21.54
N ASP A 283 9.96 12.76 22.79
CA ASP A 283 8.57 12.52 23.23
C ASP A 283 7.81 13.86 23.33
N VAL A 284 6.73 13.97 22.56
CA VAL A 284 5.83 15.14 22.57
C VAL A 284 4.47 14.82 23.19
N GLY A 285 4.29 13.59 23.67
CA GLY A 285 3.06 13.10 24.29
C GLY A 285 2.80 11.63 24.02
N ALA A 286 1.65 11.15 24.47
CA ALA A 286 1.27 9.75 24.31
C ALA A 286 -0.23 9.55 24.11
N LEU A 287 -0.55 8.44 23.46
CA LEU A 287 -1.90 7.93 23.26
C LEU A 287 -2.18 6.81 24.25
N ARG A 288 -3.41 6.77 24.76
CA ARG A 288 -3.88 5.76 25.70
C ARG A 288 -4.72 4.69 24.99
N PRO A 289 -4.76 3.45 25.52
CA PRO A 289 -5.68 2.42 25.03
C PRO A 289 -7.12 2.94 24.98
N GLY A 290 -7.81 2.67 23.87
CA GLY A 290 -9.22 3.06 23.68
C GLY A 290 -9.46 4.56 23.46
N GLN A 291 -8.43 5.41 23.39
CA GLN A 291 -8.57 6.83 23.09
C GLN A 291 -9.17 7.05 21.68
N ARG A 292 -10.05 8.04 21.54
CA ARG A 292 -10.76 8.36 20.29
C ARG A 292 -10.82 9.87 20.09
N GLY A 293 -11.06 10.29 18.84
CA GLY A 293 -11.23 11.70 18.50
C GLY A 293 -9.92 12.43 18.20
N GLU A 294 -10.01 13.75 18.08
CA GLU A 294 -8.85 14.59 17.77
C GLU A 294 -7.88 14.64 18.94
N CYS A 295 -6.59 14.53 18.62
CA CYS A 295 -5.46 14.64 19.52
C CYS A 295 -4.58 15.79 19.05
N THR A 296 -4.14 16.59 20.00
CA THR A 296 -3.29 17.76 19.75
C THR A 296 -2.12 17.75 20.73
N PHE A 297 -0.91 17.91 20.20
CA PHE A 297 0.34 17.92 20.96
C PHE A 297 1.08 19.22 20.71
N ALA A 298 1.56 19.87 21.78
CA ALA A 298 2.50 20.97 21.66
C ALA A 298 3.87 20.42 21.23
N VAL A 299 4.50 21.06 20.27
CA VAL A 299 5.84 20.70 19.78
C VAL A 299 6.76 21.90 20.02
N PRO A 300 7.57 21.87 21.08
CA PRO A 300 8.43 23.00 21.43
C PRO A 300 9.43 23.33 20.31
N GLU A 301 9.76 24.61 20.15
CA GLU A 301 10.71 25.13 19.17
C GLU A 301 12.02 24.33 19.14
N GLN A 302 12.56 23.98 20.31
CA GLN A 302 13.81 23.22 20.42
C GLN A 302 13.76 21.79 19.86
N THR A 303 12.55 21.25 19.68
CA THR A 303 12.31 19.91 19.10
C THR A 303 12.25 20.00 17.57
N LEU A 304 11.88 21.16 17.02
CA LEU A 304 11.64 21.35 15.60
C LEU A 304 12.92 21.57 14.81
N ARG A 305 12.91 21.06 13.59
CA ARG A 305 13.97 21.18 12.58
C ARG A 305 13.38 21.65 11.25
N LYS A 306 14.23 21.84 10.23
CA LYS A 306 13.76 22.06 8.85
C LYS A 306 12.91 20.90 8.34
N VAL A 307 13.34 19.67 8.62
CA VAL A 307 12.62 18.44 8.32
C VAL A 307 12.35 17.69 9.61
N ASN A 308 11.10 17.30 9.83
CA ASN A 308 10.65 16.69 11.07
C ASN A 308 10.06 15.32 10.81
N ALA A 309 10.55 14.30 11.50
CA ALA A 309 10.01 12.95 11.43
C ALA A 309 9.07 12.69 12.62
N LEU A 310 7.79 12.43 12.34
CA LEU A 310 6.84 11.89 13.29
C LEU A 310 6.88 10.36 13.25
N THR A 311 7.08 9.77 14.42
CA THR A 311 7.06 8.32 14.63
C THR A 311 6.25 7.98 15.88
N PHE A 312 5.91 6.70 16.02
CA PHE A 312 5.08 6.19 17.10
C PHE A 312 5.76 4.99 17.74
N ALA A 313 6.02 5.07 19.04
CA ALA A 313 6.62 3.98 19.80
C ALA A 313 5.53 3.23 20.56
N PHE A 314 5.26 1.99 20.13
CA PHE A 314 4.24 1.14 20.72
C PHE A 314 4.81 0.40 21.94
N ALA A 315 4.09 0.40 23.07
CA ALA A 315 4.43 -0.43 24.21
C ALA A 315 4.36 -1.93 23.87
N ASN A 316 3.40 -2.31 23.02
CA ASN A 316 3.23 -3.68 22.51
C ASN A 316 3.58 -3.70 21.01
N PRO A 317 4.61 -4.45 20.58
CA PRO A 317 5.08 -4.42 19.19
C PRO A 317 4.03 -4.80 18.13
N HIS A 318 3.06 -5.63 18.51
CA HIS A 318 1.98 -6.09 17.63
C HIS A 318 0.73 -5.19 17.66
N ASP A 319 0.76 -4.10 18.43
CA ASP A 319 -0.34 -3.14 18.43
C ASP A 319 -0.45 -2.42 17.09
N ARG A 320 -1.68 -1.98 16.83
CA ARG A 320 -2.05 -1.25 15.62
C ARG A 320 -2.89 -0.05 15.99
N ILE A 321 -2.75 1.02 15.25
CA ILE A 321 -3.58 2.21 15.42
C ILE A 321 -3.95 2.82 14.08
N SER A 322 -5.20 3.29 13.99
CA SER A 322 -5.68 4.07 12.84
C SER A 322 -5.73 5.55 13.19
N ILE A 323 -5.09 6.39 12.38
CA ILE A 323 -5.06 7.86 12.56
C ILE A 323 -5.48 8.58 11.27
N SER A 324 -6.12 9.74 11.38
CA SER A 324 -6.27 10.66 10.25
C SER A 324 -4.91 11.19 9.79
N SER A 325 -4.84 11.78 8.60
CA SER A 325 -3.60 12.41 8.11
C SER A 325 -3.06 13.46 9.11
N PRO A 326 -1.86 13.24 9.69
CA PRO A 326 -1.27 14.18 10.63
C PRO A 326 -0.96 15.53 10.00
N VAL A 327 -1.11 16.58 10.79
CA VAL A 327 -0.80 17.97 10.41
C VAL A 327 0.11 18.57 11.46
N LEU A 328 1.28 19.02 11.04
CA LEU A 328 2.15 19.87 11.85
C LEU A 328 1.86 21.33 11.50
N ARG A 329 1.51 22.15 12.48
CA ARG A 329 1.37 23.60 12.32
C ARG A 329 2.56 24.30 12.94
N VAL A 330 3.22 25.16 12.17
CA VAL A 330 4.32 26.03 12.65
C VAL A 330 4.09 27.40 12.03
N ASP A 331 4.14 28.46 12.85
CA ASP A 331 3.97 29.84 12.37
C ASP A 331 2.68 30.04 11.54
N GLY A 332 1.56 29.47 12.02
CA GLY A 332 0.25 29.53 11.33
C GLY A 332 0.15 28.69 10.04
N LYS A 333 1.24 28.09 9.55
CA LYS A 333 1.25 27.28 8.33
C LYS A 333 1.02 25.81 8.65
N SER A 334 0.08 25.18 7.95
CA SER A 334 -0.18 23.74 8.05
C SER A 334 0.72 22.96 7.10
N ILE A 335 1.49 22.03 7.64
CA ILE A 335 2.46 21.20 6.94
C ILE A 335 1.98 19.75 7.01
N ARG A 336 2.08 19.05 5.88
CA ARG A 336 1.67 17.65 5.75
C ARG A 336 2.80 16.84 5.13
N ASP A 337 2.77 15.55 5.41
CA ASP A 337 3.62 14.58 4.74
C ASP A 337 3.40 14.57 3.22
N PRO A 338 4.45 14.56 2.38
CA PRO A 338 4.31 14.63 0.93
C PRO A 338 3.56 13.44 0.33
N ARG A 339 3.73 12.24 0.89
CA ARG A 339 2.93 11.08 0.47
C ARG A 339 1.47 11.29 0.85
N ALA A 340 1.18 11.79 2.05
CA ALA A 340 -0.17 12.12 2.46
C ALA A 340 -0.83 13.19 1.54
N VAL A 341 -0.08 14.20 1.12
CA VAL A 341 -0.55 15.21 0.15
C VAL A 341 -0.91 14.57 -1.19
N ALA A 342 -0.03 13.71 -1.72
CA ALA A 342 -0.26 13.03 -3.00
C ALA A 342 -1.48 12.08 -2.95
N VAL A 343 -1.60 11.28 -1.89
CA VAL A 343 -2.73 10.37 -1.67
C VAL A 343 -4.04 11.13 -1.57
N ARG A 344 -4.06 12.22 -0.77
CA ARG A 344 -5.24 13.06 -0.61
C ARG A 344 -5.73 13.63 -1.95
N LYS A 345 -4.81 14.00 -2.84
CA LYS A 345 -5.15 14.48 -4.19
C LYS A 345 -5.86 13.39 -5.01
N VAL A 346 -5.39 12.14 -4.95
CA VAL A 346 -6.05 11.00 -5.62
C VAL A 346 -7.46 10.80 -5.08
N GLN A 347 -7.63 10.80 -3.76
CA GLN A 347 -8.94 10.60 -3.13
C GLN A 347 -9.92 11.74 -3.46
N ALA A 348 -9.45 12.99 -3.43
CA ALA A 348 -10.26 14.18 -3.73
C ALA A 348 -10.70 14.29 -5.19
N ASN A 349 -10.07 13.56 -6.12
CA ASN A 349 -10.52 13.52 -7.52
C ASN A 349 -11.85 12.75 -7.70
N HIS A 350 -12.23 11.91 -6.74
CA HIS A 350 -13.45 11.10 -6.83
C HIS A 350 -14.42 11.37 -5.67
N TRP A 351 -13.91 11.56 -4.46
CA TRP A 351 -14.73 11.71 -3.27
C TRP A 351 -14.82 13.16 -2.80
N PRO A 352 -15.97 13.57 -2.24
CA PRO A 352 -16.09 14.88 -1.62
C PRO A 352 -15.21 14.98 -0.37
N GLU A 353 -14.81 16.21 -0.04
CA GLU A 353 -13.88 16.53 1.06
C GLU A 353 -14.23 15.83 2.38
N LYS A 354 -15.52 15.82 2.77
CA LYS A 354 -16.01 15.13 3.99
C LYS A 354 -15.66 13.64 4.09
N ILE A 355 -15.46 12.96 2.96
CA ILE A 355 -15.03 11.56 2.91
C ILE A 355 -13.51 11.49 2.96
N VAL A 356 -12.82 12.37 2.24
CA VAL A 356 -11.35 12.46 2.23
C VAL A 356 -10.79 12.79 3.61
N GLU A 357 -11.45 13.63 4.40
CA GLU A 357 -11.08 13.93 5.80
C GLU A 357 -11.18 12.72 6.74
N ARG A 358 -12.00 11.73 6.36
CA ARG A 358 -12.14 10.45 7.08
C ARG A 358 -11.21 9.36 6.54
N ALA A 359 -10.42 9.66 5.52
CA ALA A 359 -9.29 8.84 5.14
C ALA A 359 -8.11 9.07 6.09
N GLY A 360 -7.20 8.12 6.13
CA GLY A 360 -6.05 8.20 7.00
C GLY A 360 -5.09 7.05 6.79
N PHE A 361 -4.43 6.71 7.88
CA PHE A 361 -3.32 5.79 7.92
C PHE A 361 -3.52 4.74 8.99
N VAL A 362 -2.97 3.56 8.73
CA VAL A 362 -2.80 2.49 9.70
C VAL A 362 -1.33 2.33 10.03
N LEU A 363 -1.05 2.21 11.32
CA LEU A 363 0.28 2.09 11.88
C LEU A 363 0.43 0.76 12.60
N GLY A 364 1.66 0.27 12.67
CA GLY A 364 2.01 -1.03 13.21
C GLY A 364 2.40 -2.03 12.11
N GLU A 365 2.66 -3.26 12.52
CA GLU A 365 3.09 -4.33 11.63
C GLU A 365 1.91 -5.08 11.01
N ASP A 366 2.09 -5.49 9.74
CA ASP A 366 1.18 -6.37 9.00
C ASP A 366 -0.30 -5.93 9.00
N VAL A 367 -0.54 -4.61 9.01
CA VAL A 367 -1.90 -4.04 8.94
C VAL A 367 -2.40 -4.01 7.49
N PRO A 368 -3.63 -4.49 7.22
CA PRO A 368 -4.22 -4.40 5.89
C PRO A 368 -4.34 -2.95 5.42
N GLU A 369 -3.92 -2.68 4.19
CA GLU A 369 -4.07 -1.39 3.54
C GLU A 369 -5.36 -1.33 2.73
N SER A 370 -5.97 -0.14 2.65
CA SER A 370 -7.10 0.12 1.77
C SER A 370 -7.00 1.50 1.14
N SER A 371 -7.88 1.80 0.19
CA SER A 371 -8.00 3.12 -0.44
C SER A 371 -8.13 4.29 0.54
N PHE A 372 -8.60 4.05 1.75
CA PHE A 372 -8.81 5.07 2.78
C PHE A 372 -7.96 4.88 4.03
N ALA A 373 -7.15 3.83 4.08
CA ALA A 373 -6.35 3.46 5.25
C ALA A 373 -5.01 2.89 4.77
N LEU A 374 -4.07 3.75 4.41
CA LEU A 374 -2.75 3.34 3.92
C LEU A 374 -1.79 3.08 5.06
N ARG A 375 -0.85 2.15 4.88
CA ARG A 375 0.15 1.89 5.92
C ARG A 375 1.28 2.91 5.85
N GLN A 376 1.56 3.56 6.98
CA GLN A 376 2.66 4.50 7.10
C GLN A 376 3.06 4.71 8.56
N ASN A 377 4.25 4.25 8.95
CA ASN A 377 4.74 4.35 10.34
C ASN A 377 5.53 5.63 10.63
N THR A 378 6.01 6.30 9.57
CA THR A 378 6.79 7.54 9.67
C THR A 378 6.19 8.59 8.76
N PHE A 379 6.04 9.80 9.27
CA PHE A 379 5.55 10.96 8.53
C PHE A 379 6.62 12.05 8.56
N HIS A 380 6.85 12.71 7.42
CA HIS A 380 7.86 13.75 7.33
C HIS A 380 7.23 15.12 7.06
N PHE A 381 7.57 16.12 7.85
CA PHE A 381 7.11 17.49 7.67
C PHE A 381 8.28 18.39 7.30
N VAL A 382 8.21 19.02 6.13
CA VAL A 382 9.21 20.00 5.68
C VAL A 382 8.71 21.39 6.03
N CYS A 383 9.31 22.00 7.05
CA CYS A 383 9.00 23.35 7.46
C CYS A 383 9.42 24.36 6.38
N PRO A 384 8.67 25.46 6.21
CA PRO A 384 8.95 26.51 5.23
C PRO A 384 10.31 27.15 5.40
#